data_AF-A0A1E2RYP2-F1
#
_entry.id   AF-A0A1E2RYP2-F1
#
_cell.length_a   1.000
_cell.length_b   1.000
_cell.length_c   1.000
_cell.angle_alpha   90.00
_cell.angle_beta   90.00
_cell.angle_gamma   90.00
#
_symmetry.space_group_name_H-M   'P 1'
#
loop_
_entity.id
_entity.type
_entity.pdbx_description
1 polymer ?
#
loop_
_entity_poly.entity_id
_entity_poly.type
_entity_poly.pdbx_seq_one_letter_code
_entity_poly.pdbx_strand_id
1 'polypeptide(L)'
;MTFPGGALLGCAAGFMNVPRIKGSHNAMLSGMAAAEAVFDAIGEERSHDELTAYEEKVRTGDIAKDLTPVRNVKPLWSRYGTKLGIMLGGLDMWANTLMPFLKHTLKHLKPDFATLKHADKAKPIEYPKPDNELTFDILSSVFLSGTNHAEDQPVHLKLGDPAIPIQDNLPEYAEPAQRYCPAQVYEVIEEGGEKRFQINAQNCVHCKTCDIKDPAQNINWVPPEGGDGPTYANM
;
A
#
# COMPACT_ATOMS: atom_id res chain seq x y z
N MET A 1 15.12 -10.91 2.75
CA MET A 1 13.75 -11.29 2.35
C MET A 1 13.33 -12.58 3.04
N THR A 2 14.31 -13.33 3.51
CA THR A 2 14.18 -14.47 4.40
C THR A 2 14.54 -14.09 5.83
N PHE A 3 14.19 -14.96 6.75
CA PHE A 3 14.60 -14.96 8.16
C PHE A 3 14.46 -16.39 8.71
N PRO A 4 15.07 -16.72 9.86
CA PRO A 4 14.92 -18.05 10.45
C PRO A 4 13.45 -18.44 10.64
N GLY A 5 13.01 -19.50 9.95
CA GLY A 5 11.64 -20.00 10.01
C GLY A 5 10.63 -19.28 9.11
N GLY A 6 11.03 -18.37 8.21
CA GLY A 6 10.08 -17.75 7.29
C GLY A 6 10.69 -16.95 6.13
N ALA A 7 9.80 -16.55 5.21
CA ALA A 7 10.16 -15.76 4.04
C ALA A 7 9.02 -14.82 3.64
N LEU A 8 9.37 -13.65 3.10
CA LEU A 8 8.43 -12.73 2.47
C LEU A 8 8.41 -12.97 0.97
N LEU A 9 7.21 -13.02 0.39
CA LEU A 9 6.96 -13.25 -1.04
C LEU A 9 5.84 -12.33 -1.56
N GLY A 10 5.64 -12.29 -2.87
CA GLY A 10 4.58 -11.51 -3.49
C GLY A 10 4.71 -9.99 -3.30
N CYS A 11 3.56 -9.31 -3.28
CA CYS A 11 3.51 -7.86 -3.04
C CYS A 11 3.92 -7.48 -1.62
N ALA A 12 3.84 -8.40 -0.65
CA ALA A 12 4.37 -8.17 0.71
C ALA A 12 5.89 -7.95 0.71
N ALA A 13 6.61 -8.64 -0.20
CA ALA A 13 8.04 -8.41 -0.43
C ALA A 13 8.33 -7.27 -1.44
N GLY A 14 7.30 -6.68 -2.05
CA GLY A 14 7.44 -5.50 -2.91
C GLY A 14 7.82 -5.77 -4.37
N PHE A 15 7.43 -6.93 -4.96
CA PHE A 15 7.84 -7.30 -6.33
C PHE A 15 7.00 -6.71 -7.47
N MET A 16 6.45 -5.50 -7.30
CA MET A 16 5.64 -4.83 -8.31
C MET A 16 6.49 -4.08 -9.36
N ASN A 17 6.27 -4.38 -10.64
CA ASN A 17 6.80 -3.60 -11.74
C ASN A 17 5.89 -2.37 -11.99
N VAL A 18 6.25 -1.24 -11.39
CA VAL A 18 5.45 0.00 -11.40
C VAL A 18 5.15 0.50 -12.82
N PRO A 19 6.13 0.63 -13.75
CA PRO A 19 5.84 1.13 -15.10
C PRO A 19 4.89 0.25 -15.89
N ARG A 20 4.90 -1.06 -15.65
CA ARG A 20 4.01 -2.01 -16.32
C ARG A 20 2.66 -2.16 -15.62
N ILE A 21 2.53 -1.70 -14.38
CA ILE A 21 1.40 -1.96 -13.47
C ILE A 21 1.16 -3.47 -13.37
N LYS A 22 2.24 -4.25 -13.18
CA LYS A 22 2.17 -5.71 -13.10
C LYS A 22 3.02 -6.22 -11.93
N GLY A 23 2.40 -6.94 -11.01
CA GLY A 23 3.06 -7.62 -9.89
C GLY A 23 2.74 -9.11 -9.81
N SER A 24 1.62 -9.55 -10.37
CA SER A 24 1.13 -10.93 -10.21
C SER A 24 2.10 -11.98 -10.73
N HIS A 25 2.78 -11.74 -11.86
CA HIS A 25 3.77 -12.67 -12.41
C HIS A 25 4.98 -12.82 -11.48
N ASN A 26 5.53 -11.72 -10.95
CA ASN A 26 6.63 -11.78 -9.99
C ASN A 26 6.18 -12.38 -8.66
N ALA A 27 4.94 -12.16 -8.25
CA ALA A 27 4.38 -12.79 -7.06
C ALA A 27 4.31 -14.32 -7.22
N MET A 28 3.81 -14.82 -8.35
CA MET A 28 3.81 -16.25 -8.67
C MET A 28 5.24 -16.81 -8.71
N LEU A 29 6.16 -16.15 -9.42
CA LEU A 29 7.57 -16.56 -9.48
C LEU A 29 8.21 -16.63 -8.09
N SER A 30 7.91 -15.67 -7.20
CA SER A 30 8.43 -15.68 -5.83
C SER A 30 7.86 -16.84 -5.00
N GLY A 31 6.58 -17.17 -5.18
CA GLY A 31 5.97 -18.33 -4.53
C GLY A 31 6.58 -19.64 -5.00
N MET A 32 6.80 -19.81 -6.31
CA MET A 32 7.48 -20.98 -6.87
C MET A 32 8.92 -21.11 -6.35
N ALA A 33 9.68 -20.01 -6.36
CA ALA A 33 11.06 -19.99 -5.88
C ALA A 33 11.15 -20.31 -4.38
N ALA A 34 10.24 -19.78 -3.56
CA ALA A 34 10.18 -20.08 -2.14
C ALA A 34 9.79 -21.55 -1.89
N ALA A 35 8.82 -22.08 -2.63
CA ALA A 35 8.39 -23.47 -2.50
C ALA A 35 9.51 -24.47 -2.86
N GLU A 36 10.25 -24.22 -3.93
CA GLU A 36 11.43 -25.02 -4.31
C GLU A 36 12.49 -25.00 -3.19
N ALA A 37 12.83 -23.82 -2.67
CA ALA A 37 13.80 -23.70 -1.59
C ALA A 37 13.36 -24.40 -0.29
N VAL A 38 12.07 -24.34 0.05
CA VAL A 38 11.50 -25.10 1.18
C VAL A 38 11.60 -26.60 0.93
N PHE A 39 11.25 -27.05 -0.27
CA PHE A 39 11.27 -28.47 -0.62
C PHE A 39 12.68 -29.05 -0.51
N ASP A 40 13.68 -28.35 -1.05
CA ASP A 40 15.08 -28.75 -0.95
C ASP A 40 15.55 -28.78 0.51
N ALA A 41 15.22 -27.75 1.30
CA ALA A 41 15.58 -27.71 2.72
C ALA A 41 14.97 -28.86 3.53
N ILE A 42 13.71 -29.23 3.26
CA ILE A 42 13.07 -30.40 3.87
C ILE A 42 13.77 -31.70 3.44
N GLY A 43 14.14 -31.81 2.16
CA GLY A 43 14.88 -32.97 1.64
C GLY A 43 16.28 -33.13 2.25
N GLU A 44 16.89 -32.03 2.66
CA GLU A 44 18.17 -31.97 3.39
C GLU A 44 18.01 -32.12 4.92
N GLU A 45 16.80 -32.40 5.41
CA GLU A 45 16.47 -32.50 6.84
C GLU A 45 16.80 -31.23 7.66
N ARG A 46 16.80 -30.07 7.00
CA ARG A 46 17.03 -28.77 7.64
C ARG A 46 15.80 -28.32 8.42
N SER A 47 16.02 -27.59 9.51
CA SER A 47 14.95 -27.05 10.36
C SER A 47 15.37 -25.75 11.04
N HIS A 48 14.38 -24.88 11.30
CA HIS A 48 14.54 -23.61 12.02
C HIS A 48 15.62 -22.66 11.45
N ASP A 49 15.92 -22.78 10.17
CA ASP A 49 16.96 -22.00 9.51
C ASP A 49 16.41 -21.05 8.44
N GLU A 50 17.31 -20.46 7.67
CA GLU A 50 17.00 -19.44 6.66
C GLU A 50 17.13 -19.98 5.23
N LEU A 51 16.13 -19.69 4.40
CA LEU A 51 16.05 -20.15 3.01
C LEU A 51 16.84 -19.27 2.03
N THR A 52 18.15 -19.14 2.24
CA THR A 52 19.01 -18.22 1.46
C THR A 52 18.97 -18.46 -0.06
N ALA A 53 18.74 -19.70 -0.50
CA ALA A 53 18.57 -20.07 -1.91
C ALA A 53 17.38 -19.34 -2.58
N TYR A 54 16.29 -19.11 -1.85
CA TYR A 54 15.16 -18.30 -2.36
C TYR A 54 15.59 -16.86 -2.60
N GLU A 55 16.30 -16.25 -1.65
CA GLU A 55 16.78 -14.88 -1.79
C GLU A 55 17.74 -14.73 -2.98
N GLU A 56 18.64 -15.69 -3.17
CA GLU A 56 19.53 -15.72 -4.34
C GLU A 56 18.75 -15.80 -5.66
N LYS A 57 17.77 -16.71 -5.75
CA LYS A 57 16.94 -16.87 -6.95
C LYS A 57 16.14 -15.61 -7.27
N VAL A 58 15.60 -14.91 -6.26
CA VAL A 58 14.92 -13.62 -6.46
C VAL A 58 15.89 -12.55 -6.98
N ARG A 59 17.10 -12.47 -6.41
CA ARG A 59 18.08 -11.41 -6.72
C ARG A 59 18.82 -11.59 -8.04
N THR A 60 18.83 -12.80 -8.59
CA THR A 60 19.58 -13.14 -9.82
C THR A 60 18.70 -13.66 -10.95
N GLY A 61 17.52 -14.18 -10.62
CA GLY A 61 16.59 -14.79 -11.55
C GLY A 61 15.65 -13.79 -12.24
N ASP A 62 14.50 -14.29 -12.66
CA ASP A 62 13.60 -13.55 -13.56
C ASP A 62 12.94 -12.34 -12.89
N ILE A 63 12.71 -12.38 -11.57
CA ILE A 63 12.23 -11.22 -10.82
C ILE A 63 13.26 -10.08 -10.88
N ALA A 64 14.54 -10.37 -10.64
CA ALA A 64 15.59 -9.37 -10.76
C ALA A 64 15.70 -8.83 -12.19
N LYS A 65 15.62 -9.69 -13.22
CA LYS A 65 15.64 -9.26 -14.62
C LYS A 65 14.47 -8.33 -14.96
N ASP A 66 13.29 -8.54 -14.37
CA ASP A 66 12.10 -7.71 -14.59
C ASP A 66 12.17 -6.36 -13.85
N LEU A 67 12.67 -6.35 -12.60
CA LEU A 67 12.63 -5.17 -11.73
C LEU A 67 13.88 -4.28 -11.84
N THR A 68 15.05 -4.87 -12.13
CA THR A 68 16.32 -4.14 -12.18
C THR A 68 16.32 -3.02 -13.21
N PRO A 69 15.82 -3.20 -14.46
CA PRO A 69 15.83 -2.13 -15.45
C PRO A 69 14.89 -0.96 -15.13
N VAL A 70 13.90 -1.16 -14.26
CA VAL A 70 12.86 -0.17 -13.94
C VAL A 70 13.02 0.47 -12.57
N ARG A 71 14.06 0.11 -11.82
CA ARG A 71 14.26 0.47 -10.40
C ARG A 71 14.27 1.97 -10.11
N ASN A 72 14.65 2.81 -11.07
CA ASN A 72 14.76 4.26 -10.88
C ASN A 72 13.51 5.04 -11.31
N VAL A 73 12.52 4.41 -11.95
CA VAL A 73 11.39 5.13 -12.54
C VAL A 73 10.56 5.84 -11.48
N LYS A 74 10.14 5.15 -10.42
CA LYS A 74 9.36 5.77 -9.35
C LYS A 74 10.17 6.81 -8.55
N PRO A 75 11.46 6.59 -8.22
CA PRO A 75 12.32 7.64 -7.67
C PRO A 75 12.38 8.90 -8.55
N LEU A 76 12.60 8.77 -9.86
CA LEU A 76 12.64 9.90 -10.80
C LEU A 76 11.29 10.64 -10.86
N TRP A 77 10.19 9.89 -10.98
CA TRP A 77 8.84 10.45 -10.93
C TRP A 77 8.61 11.26 -9.65
N SER A 78 8.95 10.71 -8.50
CA SER A 78 8.69 11.37 -7.21
C SER A 78 9.54 12.64 -7.00
N ARG A 79 10.72 12.72 -7.62
CA ARG A 79 11.64 13.86 -7.52
C ARG A 79 11.27 15.01 -8.44
N TYR A 80 10.91 14.70 -9.68
CA TYR A 80 10.74 15.68 -10.75
C TYR A 80 9.28 15.89 -11.18
N GLY A 81 8.34 15.26 -10.48
CA GLY A 81 6.92 15.31 -10.80
C GLY A 81 6.56 14.49 -12.04
N THR A 82 5.27 14.46 -12.38
CA THR A 82 4.73 13.55 -13.40
C THR A 82 5.33 13.76 -14.78
N LYS A 83 5.38 14.98 -15.29
CA LYS A 83 5.83 15.23 -16.68
C LYS A 83 7.33 14.90 -16.86
N LEU A 84 8.18 15.59 -16.10
CA LEU A 84 9.64 15.44 -16.23
C LEU A 84 10.12 14.09 -15.71
N GLY A 85 9.57 13.64 -14.59
CA GLY A 85 10.01 12.39 -13.96
C GLY A 85 9.61 11.13 -14.74
N ILE A 86 8.46 11.10 -15.41
CA ILE A 86 8.11 10.00 -16.33
C ILE A 86 9.05 9.99 -17.54
N MET A 87 9.32 11.15 -18.14
CA MET A 87 10.25 11.26 -19.27
C MET A 87 11.65 10.74 -18.89
N LEU A 88 12.20 11.21 -17.76
CA LEU A 88 13.49 10.73 -17.25
C LEU A 88 13.46 9.24 -16.90
N GLY A 89 12.36 8.75 -16.34
CA GLY A 89 12.17 7.32 -16.05
C GLY A 89 12.21 6.47 -17.32
N GLY A 90 11.57 6.92 -18.40
CA GLY A 90 11.65 6.26 -19.71
C GLY A 90 13.07 6.23 -20.27
N LEU A 91 13.80 7.35 -20.20
CA LEU A 91 15.20 7.41 -20.65
C LEU A 91 16.10 6.48 -19.82
N ASP A 92 15.94 6.45 -18.50
CA ASP A 92 16.70 5.58 -17.60
C ASP A 92 16.41 4.09 -17.87
N MET A 93 15.14 3.73 -18.12
CA MET A 93 14.76 2.36 -18.50
C MET A 93 15.44 1.92 -19.81
N TRP A 94 15.41 2.76 -20.84
CA TRP A 94 16.08 2.49 -22.11
C TRP A 94 17.60 2.34 -21.91
N ALA A 95 18.21 3.23 -21.13
CA ALA A 95 19.64 3.15 -20.81
C ALA A 95 19.99 1.86 -20.08
N ASN A 96 19.21 1.45 -19.06
CA ASN A 96 19.45 0.19 -18.35
C ASN A 96 19.21 -1.05 -19.23
N THR A 97 18.32 -0.95 -20.23
CA THR A 97 18.07 -2.06 -21.18
C THR A 97 19.22 -2.22 -22.18
N LEU A 98 19.72 -1.11 -22.72
CA LEU A 98 20.82 -1.11 -23.70
C LEU A 98 22.20 -1.29 -23.04
N MET A 99 22.34 -0.84 -21.80
CA MET A 99 23.58 -0.85 -21.02
C MET A 99 23.32 -1.42 -19.62
N PRO A 100 23.04 -2.73 -19.49
CA PRO A 100 22.67 -3.36 -18.22
C PRO A 100 23.79 -3.38 -17.17
N PHE A 101 25.02 -3.03 -17.57
CA PHE A 101 26.15 -2.85 -16.66
C PHE A 101 26.10 -1.51 -15.88
N LEU A 102 25.18 -0.60 -16.20
CA LEU A 102 24.97 0.63 -15.44
C LEU A 102 24.33 0.31 -14.08
N LYS A 103 25.17 0.19 -13.05
CA LYS A 103 24.76 -0.15 -11.67
C LYS A 103 24.37 1.08 -10.84
N HIS A 104 23.55 1.97 -11.38
CA HIS A 104 23.04 3.13 -10.64
C HIS A 104 21.65 2.88 -10.07
N THR A 105 21.44 3.15 -8.77
CA THR A 105 20.14 3.01 -8.12
C THR A 105 19.82 4.26 -7.30
N LEU A 106 18.67 4.87 -7.61
CA LEU A 106 18.15 6.01 -6.87
C LEU A 106 17.34 5.55 -5.65
N LYS A 107 17.51 6.27 -4.55
CA LYS A 107 16.66 6.13 -3.36
C LYS A 107 15.39 6.97 -3.49
N HIS A 108 14.30 6.50 -2.89
CA HIS A 108 13.15 7.35 -2.59
C HIS A 108 13.55 8.45 -1.60
N LEU A 109 12.93 9.64 -1.71
CA LEU A 109 13.31 10.80 -0.89
C LEU A 109 12.68 10.78 0.50
N LYS A 110 11.42 10.38 0.59
CA LYS A 110 10.63 10.37 1.82
C LYS A 110 9.57 9.27 1.77
N PRO A 111 9.17 8.72 2.93
CA PRO A 111 8.03 7.81 3.01
C PRO A 111 6.72 8.54 2.71
N ASP A 112 5.67 7.77 2.40
CA ASP A 112 4.42 8.34 1.90
C ASP A 112 3.64 9.16 2.94
N PHE A 113 3.61 8.73 4.21
CA PHE A 113 2.98 9.48 5.31
C PHE A 113 3.58 10.89 5.48
N ALA A 114 4.89 11.05 5.29
CA ALA A 114 5.60 12.32 5.42
C ALA A 114 5.48 13.23 4.18
N THR A 115 4.54 12.95 3.27
CA THR A 115 4.39 13.72 2.03
C THR A 115 3.30 14.79 2.05
N LEU A 116 2.41 14.76 3.04
CA LEU A 116 1.35 15.76 3.17
C LEU A 116 1.93 17.15 3.45
N LYS A 117 1.19 18.17 3.01
CA LYS A 117 1.40 19.56 3.39
C LYS A 117 0.32 19.92 4.40
N HIS A 118 0.62 20.85 5.31
CA HIS A 118 -0.41 21.42 6.17
C HIS A 118 -1.55 22.02 5.33
N ALA A 119 -2.76 21.93 5.86
CA ALA A 119 -3.99 22.36 5.19
C ALA A 119 -3.96 23.85 4.85
N ASP A 120 -3.38 24.69 5.72
CA ASP A 120 -3.19 26.14 5.52
C ASP A 120 -2.29 26.50 4.32
N LYS A 121 -1.43 25.56 3.89
CA LYS A 121 -0.51 25.70 2.75
C LYS A 121 -1.02 25.01 1.49
N ALA A 122 -2.25 24.49 1.52
CA ALA A 122 -2.88 23.81 0.40
C ALA A 122 -4.14 24.56 -0.06
N LYS A 123 -4.46 24.45 -1.35
CA LYS A 123 -5.72 24.94 -1.89
C LYS A 123 -6.74 23.80 -1.82
N PRO A 124 -7.91 23.98 -1.18
CA PRO A 124 -9.00 23.01 -1.25
C PRO A 124 -9.38 22.71 -2.69
N ILE A 125 -9.67 21.44 -2.97
CA ILE A 125 -10.16 20.98 -4.27
C ILE A 125 -11.68 20.82 -4.16
N GLU A 126 -12.42 21.54 -5.00
CA GLU A 126 -13.86 21.38 -5.13
C GLU A 126 -14.14 20.26 -6.13
N TYR A 127 -14.59 19.11 -5.63
CA TYR A 127 -15.03 18.00 -6.46
C TYR A 127 -16.50 18.18 -6.85
N PRO A 128 -16.89 17.93 -8.11
CA PRO A 128 -18.30 17.89 -8.50
C PRO A 128 -19.06 16.85 -7.68
N LYS A 129 -20.35 17.12 -7.44
CA LYS A 129 -21.25 16.12 -6.87
C LYS A 129 -21.42 14.95 -7.84
N PRO A 130 -21.59 13.71 -7.35
CA PRO A 130 -21.86 12.57 -8.21
C PRO A 130 -23.17 12.76 -8.99
N ASP A 131 -23.17 12.34 -10.25
CA ASP A 131 -24.34 12.35 -11.16
C ASP A 131 -25.19 11.07 -11.07
N ASN A 132 -24.69 10.03 -10.39
CA ASN A 132 -25.28 8.70 -10.28
C ASN A 132 -25.44 7.95 -11.62
N GLU A 133 -24.71 8.36 -12.65
CA GLU A 133 -24.64 7.69 -13.96
C GLU A 133 -23.20 7.29 -14.30
N LEU A 134 -22.28 8.24 -14.21
CA LEU A 134 -20.84 8.04 -14.45
C LEU A 134 -20.03 8.16 -13.15
N THR A 135 -20.56 8.91 -12.19
CA THR A 135 -19.91 9.23 -10.91
C THR A 135 -20.88 8.95 -9.78
N PHE A 136 -20.38 8.31 -8.73
CA PHE A 136 -21.21 7.80 -7.63
C PHE A 136 -20.63 8.27 -6.30
N ASP A 137 -21.46 8.30 -5.28
CA ASP A 137 -20.99 8.54 -3.91
C ASP A 137 -20.21 7.33 -3.37
N ILE A 138 -19.50 7.54 -2.26
CA ILE A 138 -18.66 6.49 -1.67
C ILE A 138 -19.51 5.35 -1.12
N LEU A 139 -20.67 5.61 -0.52
CA LEU A 139 -21.46 4.56 0.14
C LEU A 139 -22.12 3.62 -0.86
N SER A 140 -22.62 4.12 -1.99
CA SER A 140 -23.07 3.26 -3.09
C SER A 140 -21.93 2.40 -3.66
N SER A 141 -20.71 2.95 -3.73
CA SER A 141 -19.52 2.20 -4.14
C SER A 141 -19.11 1.12 -3.12
N VAL A 142 -19.16 1.44 -1.83
CA VAL A 142 -18.91 0.48 -0.73
C VAL A 142 -19.93 -0.65 -0.74
N PHE A 143 -21.21 -0.35 -0.97
CA PHE A 143 -22.25 -1.36 -1.10
C PHE A 143 -21.92 -2.39 -2.21
N LEU A 144 -21.44 -1.93 -3.36
CA LEU A 144 -21.04 -2.80 -4.48
C LEU A 144 -19.79 -3.64 -4.20
N SER A 145 -18.96 -3.25 -3.23
CA SER A 145 -17.84 -4.09 -2.78
C SER A 145 -18.29 -5.34 -2.02
N GLY A 146 -19.55 -5.38 -1.57
CA GLY A 146 -20.07 -6.44 -0.72
C GLY A 146 -19.30 -6.59 0.60
N THR A 147 -18.63 -5.52 1.05
CA THR A 147 -17.88 -5.55 2.31
C THR A 147 -18.81 -5.54 3.50
N ASN A 148 -18.52 -6.39 4.47
CA ASN A 148 -19.27 -6.47 5.72
C ASN A 148 -18.38 -7.04 6.83
N HIS A 149 -18.67 -6.67 8.08
CA HIS A 149 -18.04 -7.21 9.28
C HIS A 149 -19.11 -7.53 10.34
N ALA A 150 -18.82 -8.40 11.30
CA ALA A 150 -19.67 -8.55 12.49
C ALA A 150 -19.65 -7.28 13.36
N GLU A 151 -20.82 -6.80 13.81
CA GLU A 151 -20.93 -5.56 14.61
C GLU A 151 -20.37 -5.69 16.03
N ASP A 152 -20.37 -6.90 16.57
CA ASP A 152 -19.95 -7.22 17.94
C ASP A 152 -18.45 -7.55 18.07
N GLN A 153 -17.68 -7.42 16.98
CA GLN A 153 -16.24 -7.63 17.03
C GLN A 153 -15.46 -6.35 17.38
N PRO A 154 -14.23 -6.48 17.93
CA PRO A 154 -13.36 -5.33 18.16
C PRO A 154 -12.97 -4.62 16.84
N VAL A 155 -13.03 -3.29 16.83
CA VAL A 155 -12.55 -2.47 15.68
C VAL A 155 -11.12 -2.83 15.33
N HIS A 156 -10.88 -3.31 14.12
CA HIS A 156 -9.58 -3.78 13.63
C HIS A 156 -8.64 -2.65 13.16
N LEU A 157 -9.08 -1.40 13.28
CA LEU A 157 -8.34 -0.18 12.97
C LEU A 157 -7.94 0.47 14.28
N LYS A 158 -6.78 0.06 14.81
CA LYS A 158 -6.34 0.46 16.15
C LYS A 158 -5.64 1.82 16.09
N LEU A 159 -6.01 2.73 16.98
CA LEU A 159 -5.26 3.97 17.19
C LEU A 159 -4.22 3.74 18.29
N GLY A 160 -2.99 4.19 18.08
CA GLY A 160 -1.97 4.25 19.13
C GLY A 160 -2.35 5.27 20.22
N ASP A 161 -2.84 6.43 19.80
CA ASP A 161 -3.39 7.49 20.62
C ASP A 161 -4.73 7.99 20.01
N PRO A 162 -5.87 7.78 20.71
CA PRO A 162 -7.18 8.26 20.26
C PRO A 162 -7.33 9.78 20.15
N ALA A 163 -6.45 10.58 20.77
CA ALA A 163 -6.54 12.04 20.76
C ALA A 163 -5.98 12.65 19.46
N ILE A 164 -4.96 12.04 18.86
CA ILE A 164 -4.22 12.56 17.69
C ILE A 164 -5.13 12.98 16.52
N PRO A 165 -6.18 12.22 16.11
CA PRO A 165 -7.03 12.61 14.99
C PRO A 165 -7.68 14.01 15.17
N ILE A 166 -8.12 14.32 16.38
CA ILE A 166 -8.79 15.60 16.69
C ILE A 166 -7.78 16.66 17.11
N GLN A 167 -6.81 16.30 17.94
CA GLN A 167 -5.85 17.24 18.52
C GLN A 167 -4.83 17.75 17.50
N ASP A 168 -4.35 16.88 16.62
CA ASP A 168 -3.20 17.17 15.74
C ASP A 168 -3.59 17.09 14.26
N ASN A 169 -4.13 15.96 13.80
CA ASN A 169 -4.40 15.72 12.38
C ASN A 169 -5.48 16.66 11.82
N LEU A 170 -6.54 16.91 12.60
CA LEU A 170 -7.61 17.82 12.20
C LEU A 170 -7.13 19.27 12.01
N PRO A 171 -6.47 19.93 12.98
CA PRO A 171 -5.98 21.30 12.76
C PRO A 171 -4.83 21.39 11.75
N GLU A 172 -3.92 20.41 11.69
CA GLU A 172 -2.75 20.50 10.79
C GLU A 172 -3.05 20.10 9.35
N TYR A 173 -3.81 19.02 9.16
CA TYR A 173 -4.01 18.37 7.85
C TYR A 173 -5.49 18.27 7.44
N ALA A 174 -6.39 18.93 8.17
CA ALA A 174 -7.84 18.84 7.98
C ALA A 174 -8.38 17.40 8.06
N GLU A 175 -7.78 16.58 8.92
CA GLU A 175 -8.03 15.13 9.14
C GLU A 175 -8.15 14.37 7.80
N PRO A 176 -7.01 13.99 7.20
CA PRO A 176 -6.96 13.46 5.84
C PRO A 176 -7.59 12.08 5.68
N ALA A 177 -7.82 11.34 6.78
CA ALA A 177 -8.45 10.02 6.73
C ALA A 177 -9.85 10.04 6.13
N GLN A 178 -10.56 11.17 6.30
CA GLN A 178 -11.88 11.42 5.70
C GLN A 178 -11.85 11.48 4.17
N ARG A 179 -10.67 11.59 3.55
CA ARG A 179 -10.50 11.77 2.09
C ARG A 179 -9.70 10.68 1.43
N TYR A 180 -8.62 10.20 2.04
CA TYR A 180 -7.83 9.12 1.45
C TYR A 180 -8.48 7.74 1.64
N CYS A 181 -9.39 7.60 2.60
CA CYS A 181 -10.07 6.34 2.83
C CYS A 181 -11.06 6.09 1.68
N PRO A 182 -10.93 4.99 0.92
CA PRO A 182 -11.80 4.73 -0.21
C PRO A 182 -13.20 4.28 0.19
N ALA A 183 -13.48 4.12 1.49
CA ALA A 183 -14.69 3.48 1.98
C ALA A 183 -15.40 4.24 3.12
N GLN A 184 -15.06 5.53 3.32
CA GLN A 184 -15.69 6.38 4.35
C GLN A 184 -15.71 5.72 5.75
N VAL A 185 -14.59 5.07 6.10
CA VAL A 185 -14.43 4.44 7.42
C VAL A 185 -14.22 5.49 8.51
N TYR A 186 -13.62 6.63 8.17
CA TYR A 186 -13.26 7.67 9.13
C TYR A 186 -14.07 8.93 8.87
N GLU A 187 -14.67 9.48 9.91
CA GLU A 187 -15.36 10.76 9.87
C GLU A 187 -15.14 11.52 11.18
N VAL A 188 -15.15 12.86 11.09
CA VAL A 188 -15.20 13.72 12.26
C VAL A 188 -16.64 14.18 12.43
N ILE A 189 -17.29 13.69 13.48
CA ILE A 189 -18.64 14.11 13.85
C ILE A 189 -18.58 15.23 14.89
N GLU A 190 -19.59 16.08 14.91
CA GLU A 190 -19.75 17.15 15.90
C GLU A 190 -21.00 16.89 16.74
N GLU A 191 -20.81 16.66 18.04
CA GLU A 191 -21.88 16.41 19.00
C GLU A 191 -21.73 17.38 20.17
N GLY A 192 -22.76 18.19 20.45
CA GLY A 192 -22.73 19.14 21.57
C GLY A 192 -21.66 20.23 21.47
N GLY A 193 -21.12 20.50 20.28
CA GLY A 193 -20.01 21.44 20.06
C GLY A 193 -18.62 20.81 20.23
N GLU A 194 -18.54 19.53 20.56
CA GLU A 194 -17.29 18.77 20.62
C GLU A 194 -17.13 17.92 19.36
N LYS A 195 -15.89 17.87 18.84
CA LYS A 195 -15.55 17.04 17.68
C LYS A 195 -15.05 15.68 18.13
N ARG A 196 -15.60 14.62 17.55
CA ARG A 196 -15.21 13.23 17.81
C ARG A 196 -14.78 12.55 16.52
N PHE A 197 -13.68 11.80 16.59
CA PHE A 197 -13.25 10.93 15.50
C PHE A 197 -14.00 9.59 15.58
N GLN A 198 -14.79 9.29 14.56
CA GLN A 198 -15.63 8.10 14.47
C GLN A 198 -15.03 7.13 13.45
N ILE A 199 -14.97 5.84 13.83
CA ILE A 199 -14.45 4.75 13.00
C ILE A 199 -15.59 3.78 12.67
N ASN A 200 -16.09 3.85 11.44
CA ASN A 200 -17.09 2.95 10.87
C ASN A 200 -16.39 1.73 10.26
N ALA A 201 -15.80 0.90 11.13
CA ALA A 201 -14.95 -0.24 10.73
C ALA A 201 -15.65 -1.24 9.80
N GLN A 202 -16.98 -1.31 9.89
CA GLN A 202 -17.85 -2.11 9.03
C GLN A 202 -17.64 -1.88 7.53
N ASN A 203 -17.32 -0.64 7.14
CA ASN A 203 -17.13 -0.27 5.75
C ASN A 203 -15.73 -0.65 5.21
N CYS A 204 -14.82 -1.15 6.05
CA CYS A 204 -13.42 -1.32 5.66
C CYS A 204 -13.26 -2.28 4.48
N VAL A 205 -12.53 -1.88 3.43
CA VAL A 205 -12.23 -2.72 2.25
C VAL A 205 -10.80 -3.27 2.27
N HIS A 206 -10.14 -3.20 3.43
CA HIS A 206 -8.82 -3.80 3.69
C HIS A 206 -7.69 -3.30 2.77
N CYS A 207 -7.84 -2.12 2.16
CA CYS A 207 -6.88 -1.53 1.23
C CYS A 207 -5.52 -1.14 1.85
N LYS A 208 -5.43 -1.05 3.19
CA LYS A 208 -4.26 -0.63 3.98
C LYS A 208 -3.81 0.83 3.79
N THR A 209 -4.55 1.66 3.05
CA THR A 209 -4.18 3.06 2.80
C THR A 209 -4.04 3.88 4.09
N CYS A 210 -4.92 3.69 5.07
CA CYS A 210 -4.88 4.44 6.33
C CYS A 210 -3.59 4.19 7.14
N ASP A 211 -3.18 2.93 7.25
CA ASP A 211 -1.93 2.51 7.90
C ASP A 211 -0.69 3.14 7.22
N ILE A 212 -0.74 3.26 5.89
CA ILE A 212 0.36 3.81 5.09
C ILE A 212 0.39 5.35 5.09
N LYS A 213 -0.79 5.99 5.05
CA LYS A 213 -0.92 7.42 4.69
C LYS A 213 -1.07 8.36 5.88
N ASP A 214 -1.49 7.85 7.03
CA ASP A 214 -1.68 8.66 8.22
C ASP A 214 -0.40 9.45 8.57
N PRO A 215 -0.43 10.80 8.54
CA PRO A 215 0.76 11.62 8.80
C PRO A 215 1.39 11.35 10.17
N ALA A 216 0.61 10.90 11.15
CA ALA A 216 1.07 10.58 12.50
C ALA A 216 1.53 9.12 12.65
N GLN A 217 1.32 8.26 11.64
CA GLN A 217 1.48 6.80 11.75
C GLN A 217 0.78 6.21 12.99
N ASN A 218 -0.41 6.72 13.32
CA ASN A 218 -1.19 6.40 14.49
C ASN A 218 -2.17 5.24 14.26
N ILE A 219 -2.65 5.08 13.02
CA ILE A 219 -3.54 3.97 12.64
C ILE A 219 -2.73 2.71 12.35
N ASN A 220 -2.99 1.65 13.11
CA ASN A 220 -2.45 0.31 12.88
C ASN A 220 -3.58 -0.63 12.42
N TRP A 221 -3.50 -1.10 11.18
CA TRP A 221 -4.46 -2.08 10.66
C TRP A 221 -4.09 -3.47 11.17
N VAL A 222 -5.05 -4.16 11.79
CA VAL A 222 -4.94 -5.58 12.09
C VAL A 222 -6.02 -6.36 11.35
N PRO A 223 -5.83 -7.68 11.11
CA PRO A 223 -6.90 -8.49 10.55
C PRO A 223 -8.15 -8.48 11.46
N PRO A 224 -9.36 -8.30 10.90
CA PRO A 224 -10.61 -8.59 11.60
C PRO A 224 -10.83 -10.11 11.74
N GLU A 225 -12.01 -10.50 12.23
CA GLU A 225 -12.43 -11.90 12.24
C GLU A 225 -12.41 -12.51 10.82
N GLY A 226 -12.11 -13.80 10.75
CA GLY A 226 -11.93 -14.50 9.47
C GLY A 226 -13.25 -14.65 8.72
N GLY A 227 -13.26 -14.23 7.45
CA GLY A 227 -14.45 -14.26 6.59
C GLY A 227 -15.06 -12.88 6.34
N ASP A 228 -14.66 -11.88 7.13
CA ASP A 228 -15.11 -10.50 6.99
C ASP A 228 -14.30 -9.70 5.96
N GLY A 229 -14.87 -8.57 5.54
CA GLY A 229 -14.29 -7.69 4.54
C GLY A 229 -14.98 -7.82 3.18
N PRO A 230 -14.32 -7.35 2.10
CA PRO A 230 -14.93 -7.25 0.79
C PRO A 230 -15.23 -8.60 0.13
N THR A 231 -16.37 -8.68 -0.57
CA THR A 231 -16.79 -9.85 -1.35
C THR A 231 -16.63 -9.56 -2.85
N TYR A 232 -15.41 -9.68 -3.35
CA TYR A 232 -15.11 -9.41 -4.75
C TYR A 232 -15.33 -10.62 -5.65
N ALA A 233 -16.31 -10.55 -6.56
CA ALA A 233 -16.49 -11.51 -7.63
C ALA A 233 -15.80 -11.00 -8.91
N ASN A 234 -14.75 -11.70 -9.35
CA ASN A 234 -14.01 -11.42 -10.60
C ASN A 234 -13.31 -10.04 -10.68
N MET A 235 -12.75 -9.54 -9.57
CA MET A 235 -11.81 -8.39 -9.57
C MET A 235 -10.35 -8.80 -9.74
#